data_AF-A0A665TY98-F1
#
_entry.id   AF-A0A665TY98-F1
#
_cell.length_a   1.000
_cell.length_b   1.000
_cell.length_c   1.000
_cell.angle_alpha   90.00
_cell.angle_beta   90.00
_cell.angle_gamma   90.00
#
_symmetry.space_group_name_H-M   'P 1'
#
loop_
_entity.id
_entity.type
_entity.pdbx_description
1 polymer ?
#
loop_
_entity_poly.entity_id
_entity_poly.type
_entity_poly.pdbx_seq_one_letter_code
_entity_poly.pdbx_strand_id
1 'polypeptide(L)'
;MMITMRHHWLLLGACGWVLLILMFVSKFISFRAVDDYGERAWGQSGTVPGAKVVKPIPASSPEKPALKPSDQPSLVPTVADWQLVTDKRNELLSTVCQNSSLRNLTHVSISKFVLDRIFVCDKHKILFCQTPKVGNTQWKKVLIVLNGAFSTVEEIPENVVHDHEKNGLPRLSSLTPQEITLRLSTYFKFFIVRDPFERLISAFKDKFVKNPRFEPWYKHDIAPAIIRKYRKSHRDSNLAASGLHFEDFVRYLGDTEGRRRMDRQFGEHIIHWVTYAELCAPCKIHYNVVGHHETLEQDAPHILKAAGIDQLVSYPTIPPGITRYNRTKVEHYFSGISKRDIRRLYTRYQGDFHLFGYPSPDFLLN
;
A
#
# COMPACT_ATOMS: atom_id res chain seq x y z
N MET A 1 -67.61 16.97 -13.09
CA MET A 1 -66.82 15.87 -13.70
C MET A 1 -65.31 16.09 -13.53
N MET A 2 -64.85 16.55 -12.35
CA MET A 2 -63.41 16.88 -12.11
C MET A 2 -62.88 16.36 -10.77
N ILE A 3 -63.71 15.67 -9.97
CA ILE A 3 -63.32 15.12 -8.66
C ILE A 3 -63.00 13.61 -8.76
N THR A 4 -63.68 12.88 -9.66
CA THR A 4 -63.45 11.44 -9.90
C THR A 4 -62.14 11.11 -10.61
N MET A 5 -61.56 12.05 -11.37
CA MET A 5 -60.24 11.85 -12.00
C MET A 5 -59.08 11.99 -11.01
N ARG A 6 -59.22 12.78 -9.93
CA ARG A 6 -58.13 13.02 -8.97
C ARG A 6 -57.88 11.82 -8.05
N HIS A 7 -58.91 11.01 -7.78
CA HIS A 7 -58.79 9.78 -6.99
C HIS A 7 -58.13 8.63 -7.76
N HIS A 8 -58.33 8.54 -9.09
CA HIS A 8 -57.68 7.51 -9.92
C HIS A 8 -56.16 7.69 -10.00
N TRP A 9 -55.67 8.93 -10.07
CA TRP A 9 -54.23 9.22 -10.11
C TRP A 9 -53.54 8.98 -8.75
N LEU A 10 -54.24 9.17 -7.63
CA LEU A 10 -53.72 8.87 -6.29
C LEU A 10 -53.65 7.35 -6.03
N LEU A 11 -54.63 6.58 -6.53
CA LEU A 11 -54.62 5.11 -6.45
C LEU A 11 -53.51 4.47 -7.30
N LEU A 12 -53.25 5.01 -8.50
CA LEU A 12 -52.15 4.55 -9.35
C LEU A 12 -50.78 4.88 -8.75
N GLY A 13 -50.64 6.06 -8.11
CA GLY A 13 -49.44 6.42 -7.36
C GLY A 13 -49.19 5.49 -6.16
N ALA A 14 -50.22 5.21 -5.36
CA ALA A 14 -50.11 4.32 -4.20
C ALA A 14 -49.74 2.88 -4.58
N CYS A 15 -50.33 2.32 -5.66
CA CYS A 15 -49.98 0.99 -6.17
C CYS A 15 -48.53 0.91 -6.67
N GLY A 16 -48.01 1.97 -7.30
CA GLY A 16 -46.61 2.03 -7.75
C GLY A 16 -45.60 2.00 -6.59
N TRP A 17 -45.90 2.69 -5.49
CA TRP A 17 -45.06 2.70 -4.29
C TRP A 17 -45.07 1.37 -3.54
N VAL A 18 -46.22 0.68 -3.47
CA VAL A 18 -46.31 -0.65 -2.85
C VAL A 18 -45.52 -1.69 -3.64
N LEU A 19 -45.55 -1.64 -4.98
CA LEU A 19 -44.75 -2.54 -5.83
C LEU A 19 -43.24 -2.27 -5.69
N LEU A 20 -42.82 -1.00 -5.59
CA LEU A 20 -41.43 -0.62 -5.34
C LEU A 20 -40.93 -1.12 -3.98
N ILE A 21 -41.75 -0.99 -2.91
CA ILE A 21 -41.41 -1.51 -1.58
C ILE A 21 -41.35 -3.04 -1.59
N LEU A 22 -42.29 -3.73 -2.24
CA LEU A 22 -42.27 -5.20 -2.37
C LEU A 22 -41.04 -5.70 -3.15
N MET A 23 -40.60 -4.98 -4.19
CA MET A 23 -39.36 -5.31 -4.92
C MET A 23 -38.09 -5.06 -4.08
N PHE A 24 -38.08 -4.03 -3.23
CA PHE A 24 -36.97 -3.79 -2.31
C PHE A 24 -36.94 -4.79 -1.15
N VAL A 25 -38.11 -5.18 -0.62
CA VAL A 25 -38.23 -6.17 0.46
C VAL A 25 -37.93 -7.58 -0.04
N SER A 26 -38.31 -7.97 -1.28
CA SER A 26 -37.97 -9.30 -1.81
C SER A 26 -36.46 -9.46 -2.08
N LYS A 27 -35.76 -8.38 -2.47
CA LYS A 27 -34.29 -8.38 -2.57
C LYS A 27 -33.59 -8.51 -1.21
N PHE A 28 -34.22 -8.06 -0.13
CA PHE A 28 -33.67 -8.19 1.23
C PHE A 28 -34.02 -9.54 1.89
N ILE A 29 -35.16 -10.16 1.55
CA ILE A 29 -35.53 -11.49 2.07
C ILE A 29 -34.76 -12.61 1.35
N SER A 30 -34.37 -12.44 0.09
CA SER A 30 -33.53 -13.41 -0.64
C SER A 30 -32.09 -13.54 -0.08
N PHE A 31 -31.68 -12.66 0.83
CA PHE A 31 -30.37 -12.70 1.49
C PHE A 31 -30.35 -13.46 2.83
N ARG A 32 -31.45 -14.10 3.24
CA ARG A 32 -31.57 -14.73 4.57
C ARG A 32 -32.01 -16.19 4.63
N ALA A 33 -31.95 -16.94 3.53
CA ALA A 33 -32.19 -18.38 3.61
C ALA A 33 -31.42 -19.13 2.51
N VAL A 34 -30.25 -19.67 2.84
CA VAL A 34 -29.84 -21.06 2.58
C VAL A 34 -28.78 -21.40 3.63
N ASP A 35 -29.18 -22.22 4.61
CA ASP A 35 -28.30 -22.91 5.55
C ASP A 35 -27.69 -24.17 4.91
N ASP A 36 -26.52 -24.50 5.46
CA ASP A 36 -25.99 -25.85 5.72
C ASP A 36 -25.76 -26.82 4.55
N TYR A 37 -24.48 -27.09 4.25
CA TYR A 37 -24.00 -28.44 3.91
C TYR A 37 -22.47 -28.51 4.05
N GLY A 38 -22.01 -29.30 5.02
CA GLY A 38 -20.80 -30.12 4.84
C GLY A 38 -19.55 -29.72 5.62
N GLU A 39 -19.53 -30.07 6.91
CA GLU A 39 -18.29 -30.47 7.58
C GLU A 39 -17.57 -31.57 6.78
N ARG A 40 -16.27 -31.39 6.55
CA ARG A 40 -15.33 -32.51 6.49
C ARG A 40 -14.10 -32.19 7.32
N ALA A 41 -14.14 -32.69 8.55
CA ALA A 41 -12.98 -33.03 9.34
C ALA A 41 -12.09 -34.00 8.54
N TRP A 42 -10.79 -33.73 8.48
CA TRP A 42 -9.81 -34.79 8.26
C TRP A 42 -9.16 -35.12 9.59
N GLY A 43 -9.64 -36.22 10.17
CA GLY A 43 -9.14 -36.79 11.40
C GLY A 43 -7.73 -37.35 11.25
N GLN A 44 -7.01 -37.27 12.36
CA GLN A 44 -5.85 -38.08 12.68
C GLN A 44 -6.21 -39.57 12.67
N SER A 45 -5.30 -40.42 12.22
CA SER A 45 -4.69 -41.51 13.01
C SER A 45 -4.09 -42.58 12.09
N GLY A 46 -2.93 -43.12 12.48
CA GLY A 46 -2.34 -44.29 11.84
C GLY A 46 -0.81 -44.41 11.93
N THR A 47 -0.25 -44.52 13.14
CA THR A 47 0.96 -45.33 13.40
C THR A 47 0.64 -46.81 13.09
N VAL A 48 1.49 -47.71 12.59
CA VAL A 48 2.78 -48.26 13.11
C VAL A 48 3.49 -49.06 11.95
N PRO A 49 4.57 -49.87 12.15
CA PRO A 49 5.97 -49.59 11.81
C PRO A 49 6.53 -50.39 10.62
N GLY A 50 7.64 -49.93 10.03
CA GLY A 50 8.37 -50.69 9.02
C GLY A 50 9.87 -50.39 9.06
N ALA A 51 10.62 -51.23 9.77
CA ALA A 51 12.08 -51.20 9.85
C ALA A 51 12.73 -51.74 8.57
N LYS A 52 13.67 -50.99 7.97
CA LYS A 52 14.77 -51.50 7.12
C LYS A 52 15.99 -50.56 7.30
N VAL A 53 16.92 -50.92 8.19
CA VAL A 53 18.24 -51.51 7.88
C VAL A 53 19.10 -50.58 7.01
N VAL A 54 19.96 -49.83 7.70
CA VAL A 54 21.12 -49.10 7.15
C VAL A 54 22.30 -50.06 7.06
N LYS A 55 22.98 -50.11 5.91
CA LYS A 55 24.32 -50.71 5.78
C LYS A 55 25.34 -49.63 5.42
N PRO A 56 26.53 -49.59 6.07
CA PRO A 56 27.57 -48.60 5.84
C PRO A 56 28.66 -49.12 4.89
N ILE A 57 29.29 -48.24 4.10
CA ILE A 57 30.58 -48.47 3.43
C ILE A 57 31.30 -47.09 3.26
N PRO A 58 32.63 -46.99 3.07
CA PRO A 58 33.63 -46.75 4.11
C PRO A 58 34.41 -45.44 3.93
N ALA A 59 35.23 -45.10 4.93
CA ALA A 59 36.09 -43.92 4.99
C ALA A 59 37.43 -44.08 4.22
N SER A 60 37.87 -42.99 3.59
CA SER A 60 39.26 -42.60 3.25
C SER A 60 39.18 -41.19 2.61
N SER A 61 39.96 -40.13 2.85
CA SER A 61 41.20 -39.82 3.56
C SER A 61 41.25 -38.26 3.69
N PRO A 62 42.23 -37.63 4.38
CA PRO A 62 42.05 -36.33 5.03
C PRO A 62 42.31 -35.12 4.13
N GLU A 63 41.40 -34.16 4.11
CA GLU A 63 41.62 -32.84 3.50
C GLU A 63 41.86 -31.77 4.58
N LYS A 64 42.87 -30.94 4.32
CA LYS A 64 43.49 -29.95 5.21
C LYS A 64 42.48 -28.93 5.78
N PRO A 65 42.75 -28.33 6.96
CA PRO A 65 41.85 -27.32 7.51
C PRO A 65 41.85 -26.08 6.61
N ALA A 66 40.69 -25.79 6.00
CA ALA A 66 40.43 -24.51 5.37
C ALA A 66 40.37 -23.43 6.46
N LEU A 67 41.20 -22.40 6.29
CA LEU A 67 41.22 -21.20 7.12
C LEU A 67 39.83 -20.56 7.16
N LYS A 68 39.32 -20.31 8.37
CA LYS A 68 38.11 -19.53 8.62
C LYS A 68 38.22 -18.16 7.95
N PRO A 69 37.21 -17.68 7.22
CA PRO A 69 37.13 -16.28 6.84
C PRO A 69 37.04 -15.43 8.11
N SER A 70 37.94 -14.48 8.23
CA SER A 70 37.97 -13.44 9.25
C SER A 70 36.60 -12.78 9.39
N ASP A 71 36.02 -12.85 10.59
CA ASP A 71 34.89 -12.03 11.01
C ASP A 71 35.31 -10.54 10.95
N GLN A 72 34.99 -9.87 9.86
CA GLN A 72 34.90 -8.41 9.86
C GLN A 72 33.50 -8.03 10.35
N PRO A 73 33.38 -7.26 11.45
CA PRO A 73 32.08 -6.74 11.85
C PRO A 73 31.57 -5.84 10.74
N SER A 74 30.38 -6.14 10.21
CA SER A 74 29.64 -5.18 9.40
C SER A 74 29.40 -3.95 10.27
N LEU A 75 30.18 -2.88 10.04
CA LEU A 75 30.03 -1.60 10.71
C LEU A 75 28.61 -1.09 10.44
N VAL A 76 27.74 -1.22 11.42
CA VAL A 76 26.44 -0.54 11.42
C VAL A 76 26.75 0.96 11.38
N PRO A 77 26.25 1.71 10.39
CA PRO A 77 26.53 3.15 10.28
C PRO A 77 26.17 3.85 11.59
N THR A 78 27.04 4.74 12.06
CA THR A 78 26.76 5.52 13.26
C THR A 78 25.60 6.49 13.02
N VAL A 79 25.02 7.03 14.08
CA VAL A 79 23.92 8.01 13.97
C VAL A 79 24.33 9.24 13.14
N ALA A 80 25.59 9.67 13.26
CA ALA A 80 26.14 10.78 12.47
C ALA A 80 26.19 10.44 10.96
N ASP A 81 26.48 9.18 10.64
CA ASP A 81 26.53 8.71 9.26
C ASP A 81 25.13 8.69 8.61
N TRP A 82 24.09 8.39 9.39
CA TRP A 82 22.72 8.36 8.85
C TRP A 82 22.09 9.75 8.68
N GLN A 83 22.48 10.73 9.51
CA GLN A 83 22.07 12.12 9.29
C GLN A 83 22.50 12.61 7.90
N LEU A 84 23.74 12.28 7.48
CA LEU A 84 24.25 12.63 6.15
C LEU A 84 23.40 12.03 5.02
N VAL A 85 22.89 10.81 5.21
CA VAL A 85 21.99 10.15 4.23
C VAL A 85 20.66 10.92 4.13
N THR A 86 20.07 11.28 5.27
CA THR A 86 18.84 12.09 5.33
C THR A 86 19.04 13.46 4.66
N ASP A 87 20.15 14.14 4.95
CA ASP A 87 20.45 15.46 4.39
C ASP A 87 20.59 15.40 2.87
N LYS A 88 21.32 14.41 2.34
CA LYS A 88 21.44 14.20 0.88
C LYS A 88 20.10 13.92 0.20
N ARG A 89 19.20 13.17 0.85
CA ARG A 89 17.85 12.90 0.31
C ARG A 89 17.01 14.16 0.28
N ASN A 90 17.07 14.98 1.34
CA ASN A 90 16.35 16.24 1.40
C ASN A 90 16.91 17.27 0.41
N GLU A 91 18.23 17.31 0.21
CA GLU A 91 18.88 18.13 -0.81
C GLU A 91 18.42 17.72 -2.21
N LEU A 92 18.47 16.42 -2.54
CA LEU A 92 17.97 15.90 -3.81
C LEU A 92 16.50 16.28 -4.04
N LEU A 93 15.64 16.07 -3.04
CA LEU A 93 14.23 16.42 -3.10
C LEU A 93 14.06 17.92 -3.42
N SER A 94 14.80 18.79 -2.71
CA SER A 94 14.79 20.23 -2.92
C SER A 94 15.23 20.59 -4.35
N THR A 95 16.33 20.03 -4.83
CA THR A 95 16.84 20.24 -6.19
C THR A 95 15.80 19.85 -7.25
N VAL A 96 15.17 18.68 -7.10
CA VAL A 96 14.14 18.20 -8.03
C VAL A 96 12.89 19.07 -7.98
N CYS A 97 12.48 19.55 -6.80
CA CYS A 97 11.37 20.48 -6.66
C CYS A 97 11.66 21.87 -7.25
N GLN A 98 12.91 22.29 -7.34
CA GLN A 98 13.29 23.55 -8.00
C GLN A 98 13.38 23.42 -9.53
N ASN A 99 13.47 22.20 -10.07
CA ASN A 99 13.55 21.95 -11.49
C ASN A 99 12.20 22.22 -12.20
N SER A 100 12.14 23.33 -12.93
CA SER A 100 10.93 23.77 -13.65
C SER A 100 10.44 22.78 -14.71
N SER A 101 11.35 22.02 -15.33
CA SER A 101 11.00 21.00 -16.34
C SER A 101 10.25 19.80 -15.74
N LEU A 102 10.42 19.53 -14.44
CA LEU A 102 9.77 18.42 -13.74
C LEU A 102 8.49 18.85 -13.00
N ARG A 103 8.15 20.15 -13.02
CA ARG A 103 7.07 20.72 -12.19
C ARG A 103 5.73 20.02 -12.37
N ASN A 104 5.36 19.64 -13.59
CA ASN A 104 4.09 18.94 -13.88
C ASN A 104 4.03 17.51 -13.30
N LEU A 105 5.17 16.91 -12.96
CA LEU A 105 5.28 15.56 -12.43
C LEU A 105 5.42 15.54 -10.90
N THR A 106 5.90 16.65 -10.31
CA THR A 106 6.31 16.70 -8.91
C THR A 106 5.46 17.62 -8.04
N HIS A 107 4.78 18.60 -8.64
CA HIS A 107 3.99 19.58 -7.90
C HIS A 107 2.50 19.29 -7.98
N VAL A 108 1.90 19.07 -6.82
CA VAL A 108 0.45 19.04 -6.64
C VAL A 108 0.04 20.08 -5.59
N SER A 109 -1.22 20.52 -5.63
CA SER A 109 -1.76 21.37 -4.56
C SER A 109 -2.00 20.56 -3.29
N ILE A 110 -1.88 21.20 -2.14
CA ILE A 110 -2.27 20.61 -0.85
C ILE A 110 -3.82 20.60 -0.82
N SER A 111 -4.39 19.47 -1.23
CA SER A 111 -5.84 19.25 -1.25
C SER A 111 -6.31 18.51 -0.01
N LYS A 112 -7.63 18.41 0.20
CA LYS A 112 -8.19 17.56 1.26
C LYS A 112 -7.67 16.11 1.15
N PHE A 113 -7.50 15.58 -0.06
CA PHE A 113 -6.96 14.24 -0.28
C PHE A 113 -5.54 14.08 0.27
N VAL A 114 -4.66 15.07 0.08
CA VAL A 114 -3.30 15.08 0.66
C VAL A 114 -3.38 15.16 2.19
N LEU A 115 -4.20 16.07 2.71
CA LEU A 115 -4.35 16.28 4.16
C LEU A 115 -4.95 15.03 4.86
N ASP A 116 -5.83 14.29 4.18
CA ASP A 116 -6.38 13.01 4.63
C ASP A 116 -5.32 11.89 4.72
N ARG A 117 -4.12 12.09 4.17
CA ARG A 117 -2.99 11.16 4.31
C ARG A 117 -2.07 11.52 5.45
N ILE A 118 -2.15 12.71 6.02
CA ILE A 118 -1.22 13.14 7.06
C ILE A 118 -1.84 12.86 8.43
N PHE A 119 -1.30 11.88 9.15
CA PHE A 119 -1.66 11.60 10.53
C PHE A 119 -1.00 12.57 11.49
N VAL A 120 -1.73 12.93 12.54
CA VAL A 120 -1.33 13.92 13.53
C VAL A 120 -1.13 13.25 14.89
N CYS A 121 0.02 13.49 15.50
CA CYS A 121 0.30 13.15 16.88
C CYS A 121 0.69 14.43 17.63
N ASP A 122 -0.31 15.13 18.17
CA ASP A 122 -0.12 16.41 18.85
C ASP A 122 0.75 16.29 20.11
N LYS A 123 0.61 15.18 20.84
CA LYS A 123 1.35 14.91 22.08
C LYS A 123 2.87 15.01 21.90
N HIS A 124 3.37 14.60 20.73
CA HIS A 124 4.80 14.59 20.40
C HIS A 124 5.15 15.50 19.22
N LYS A 125 4.20 16.32 18.75
CA LYS A 125 4.35 17.24 17.61
C LYS A 125 4.86 16.55 16.33
N ILE A 126 4.24 15.43 15.97
CA ILE A 126 4.62 14.61 14.80
C ILE A 126 3.52 14.63 13.74
N LEU A 127 3.93 14.72 12.48
CA LEU A 127 3.11 14.49 11.30
C LEU A 127 3.72 13.34 10.47
N PHE A 128 2.91 12.31 10.21
CA PHE A 128 3.31 11.18 9.37
C PHE A 128 2.43 11.13 8.12
N CYS A 129 3.02 11.26 6.93
CA CYS A 129 2.25 11.09 5.70
C CYS A 129 2.14 9.61 5.31
N GLN A 130 0.90 9.14 5.17
CA GLN A 130 0.54 7.80 4.77
C GLN A 130 0.95 7.52 3.34
N THR A 131 1.92 6.63 3.20
CA THR A 131 2.34 6.05 1.94
C THR A 131 2.10 4.54 1.96
N PRO A 132 1.18 3.97 1.16
CA PRO A 132 0.95 2.53 1.22
C PRO A 132 2.15 1.71 0.71
N LYS A 133 2.27 0.48 1.25
CA LYS A 133 3.23 -0.57 0.80
C LYS A 133 4.71 -0.28 1.09
N VAL A 134 4.96 0.56 2.10
CA VAL A 134 6.29 0.95 2.55
C VAL A 134 6.45 0.86 4.08
N GLY A 135 5.80 -0.10 4.73
CA GLY A 135 5.82 -0.23 6.20
C GLY A 135 4.78 0.63 6.95
N ASN A 136 3.79 1.16 6.22
CA ASN A 136 2.77 2.06 6.75
C ASN A 136 1.95 1.51 7.93
N THR A 137 1.60 0.21 7.93
CA THR A 137 0.87 -0.41 9.04
C THR A 137 1.66 -0.32 10.34
N GLN A 138 2.98 -0.53 10.27
CA GLN A 138 3.85 -0.47 11.45
C GLN A 138 4.04 0.97 11.93
N TRP A 139 4.21 1.95 11.03
CA TRP A 139 4.27 3.36 11.43
C TRP A 139 2.97 3.84 12.08
N LYS A 140 1.81 3.39 11.60
CA LYS A 140 0.53 3.63 12.28
C LYS A 140 0.51 3.05 13.68
N LYS A 141 1.00 1.82 13.88
CA LYS A 141 1.12 1.21 15.22
C LYS A 141 1.98 2.05 16.15
N VAL A 142 3.12 2.56 15.66
CA VAL A 142 3.99 3.48 16.42
C VAL A 142 3.20 4.72 16.87
N LEU A 143 2.46 5.37 15.97
CA LEU A 143 1.63 6.55 16.31
C LEU A 143 0.51 6.23 17.31
N ILE A 144 -0.11 5.06 17.21
CA ILE A 144 -1.15 4.60 18.13
C ILE A 144 -0.58 4.41 19.55
N VAL A 145 0.61 3.81 19.68
CA VAL A 145 1.32 3.69 20.97
C VAL A 145 1.65 5.07 21.53
N LEU A 146 2.18 5.97 20.70
CA LEU A 146 2.52 7.34 21.11
C LEU A 146 1.32 8.14 21.63
N ASN A 147 0.13 7.90 21.08
CA ASN A 147 -1.13 8.48 21.53
C ASN A 147 -1.63 7.87 22.87
N GLY A 148 -0.99 6.81 23.36
CA GLY A 148 -1.28 6.19 24.66
C GLY A 148 -2.45 5.20 24.64
N ALA A 149 -2.89 4.77 23.46
CA ALA A 149 -3.98 3.80 23.34
C ALA A 149 -3.54 2.35 23.61
N PHE A 150 -2.24 2.06 23.43
CA PHE A 150 -1.63 0.75 23.63
C PHE A 150 -0.21 0.90 24.19
N SER A 151 0.27 -0.12 24.90
CA SER A 151 1.62 -0.11 25.53
C SER A 151 2.72 -0.45 24.53
N THR A 152 2.46 -1.38 23.61
CA THR A 152 3.44 -1.87 22.63
C THR A 152 2.81 -1.99 21.23
N VAL A 153 3.66 -2.02 20.19
CA VAL A 153 3.19 -2.11 18.79
C VAL A 153 2.68 -3.52 18.44
N GLU A 154 3.18 -4.54 19.14
CA GLU A 154 2.84 -5.96 19.00
C GLU A 154 1.40 -6.24 19.45
N GLU A 155 0.93 -5.55 20.50
CA GLU A 155 -0.42 -5.71 21.04
C GLU A 155 -1.54 -5.21 20.10
N ILE A 156 -1.21 -4.34 19.14
CA ILE A 156 -2.22 -3.69 18.29
C ILE A 156 -2.70 -4.64 17.19
N PRO A 157 -3.99 -5.01 17.16
CA PRO A 157 -4.54 -5.85 16.09
C PRO A 157 -4.54 -5.12 14.74
N GLU A 158 -4.16 -5.83 13.66
CA GLU A 158 -4.04 -5.22 12.33
C GLU A 158 -5.38 -4.65 11.81
N ASN A 159 -6.50 -5.31 12.11
CA ASN A 159 -7.84 -4.80 11.76
C ASN A 159 -8.16 -3.47 12.44
N VAL A 160 -7.65 -3.22 13.65
CA VAL A 160 -7.82 -1.94 14.36
C VAL A 160 -6.99 -0.85 13.67
N VAL A 161 -5.74 -1.15 13.29
CA VAL A 161 -4.84 -0.17 12.62
C VAL A 161 -5.47 0.43 11.35
N HIS A 162 -6.22 -0.39 10.61
CA HIS A 162 -6.84 -0.01 9.35
C HIS A 162 -8.24 0.59 9.49
N ASP A 163 -8.88 0.45 10.65
CA ASP A 163 -10.21 1.02 10.95
C ASP A 163 -10.06 2.50 11.35
N HIS A 164 -10.54 3.42 10.50
CA HIS A 164 -10.41 4.86 10.74
C HIS A 164 -11.18 5.37 11.95
N GLU A 165 -12.26 4.69 12.33
CA GLU A 165 -13.07 5.08 13.48
C GLU A 165 -12.47 4.58 14.80
N LYS A 166 -11.68 3.49 14.73
CA LYS A 166 -11.14 2.83 15.94
C LYS A 166 -9.66 3.05 16.17
N ASN A 167 -8.89 3.43 15.15
CA ASN A 167 -7.44 3.53 15.30
C ASN A 167 -6.99 4.76 16.11
N GLY A 168 -7.88 5.74 16.38
CA GLY A 168 -7.52 6.91 17.17
C GLY A 168 -6.38 7.74 16.57
N LEU A 169 -6.25 7.75 15.24
CA LEU A 169 -5.24 8.53 14.51
C LEU A 169 -5.91 9.73 13.82
N PRO A 170 -5.85 10.94 14.44
CA PRO A 170 -6.37 12.14 13.80
C PRO A 170 -5.65 12.43 12.48
N ARG A 171 -6.39 13.02 11.55
CA ARG A 171 -5.86 13.43 10.24
C ARG A 171 -5.79 14.93 10.17
N LEU A 172 -4.82 15.45 9.44
CA LEU A 172 -4.63 16.88 9.30
C LEU A 172 -5.87 17.54 8.65
N SER A 173 -6.57 16.82 7.76
CA SER A 173 -7.82 17.23 7.13
C SER A 173 -9.02 17.42 8.07
N SER A 174 -8.98 16.88 9.30
CA SER A 174 -10.05 17.05 10.28
C SER A 174 -9.90 18.32 11.11
N LEU A 175 -8.82 19.09 10.90
CA LEU A 175 -8.51 20.30 11.67
C LEU A 175 -8.90 21.58 10.91
N THR A 176 -8.97 22.69 11.64
CA THR A 176 -9.20 24.02 11.03
C THR A 176 -7.98 24.47 10.19
N PRO A 177 -8.16 25.36 9.20
CA PRO A 177 -7.04 25.86 8.38
C PRO A 177 -5.88 26.47 9.19
N GLN A 178 -6.19 27.13 10.31
CA GLN A 178 -5.20 27.73 11.21
C GLN A 178 -4.39 26.64 11.93
N GLU A 179 -5.06 25.61 12.43
CA GLU A 179 -4.43 24.46 13.07
C GLU A 179 -3.57 23.64 12.11
N ILE A 180 -4.03 23.48 10.87
CA ILE A 180 -3.27 22.83 9.78
C ILE A 180 -1.97 23.61 9.54
N THR A 181 -2.07 24.93 9.36
CA THR A 181 -0.92 25.79 9.08
C THR A 181 0.09 25.75 10.22
N LEU A 182 -0.38 25.84 11.46
CA LEU A 182 0.47 25.76 12.66
C LEU A 182 1.24 24.44 12.72
N ARG A 183 0.57 23.31 12.49
CA ARG A 183 1.20 21.98 12.56
C ARG A 183 2.16 21.76 11.40
N LEU A 184 1.79 22.16 10.19
CA LEU A 184 2.69 22.10 9.03
C LEU A 184 3.94 22.96 9.21
N SER A 185 3.90 24.05 9.98
CA SER A 185 5.09 24.88 10.22
C SER A 185 5.93 24.43 11.41
N THR A 186 5.33 23.81 12.43
CA THR A 186 6.01 23.55 13.71
C THR A 186 6.29 22.07 14.01
N TYR A 187 5.61 21.12 13.37
CA TYR A 187 5.73 19.70 13.72
C TYR A 187 6.83 19.01 12.93
N PHE A 188 7.42 17.97 13.53
CA PHE A 188 8.34 17.06 12.85
C PHE A 188 7.55 16.23 11.83
N LYS A 189 7.97 16.27 10.57
CA LYS A 189 7.26 15.67 9.43
C LYS A 189 8.11 14.59 8.79
N PHE A 190 7.56 13.40 8.58
CA PHE A 190 8.25 12.37 7.82
C PHE A 190 7.30 11.49 7.02
N PHE A 191 7.86 10.79 6.04
CA PHE A 191 7.20 9.71 5.32
C PHE A 191 8.22 8.75 4.73
N ILE A 192 7.75 7.58 4.30
CA ILE A 192 8.58 6.56 3.69
C ILE A 192 8.24 6.42 2.21
N VAL A 193 9.25 6.15 1.38
CA VAL A 193 9.12 5.83 -0.04
C VAL A 193 9.71 4.46 -0.33
N ARG A 194 9.46 3.93 -1.53
CA ARG A 194 9.98 2.67 -2.06
C ARG A 194 10.10 2.82 -3.57
N ASP A 195 10.96 2.03 -4.19
CA ASP A 195 11.02 1.93 -5.65
C ASP A 195 9.59 1.87 -6.24
N PRO A 196 9.23 2.77 -7.17
CA PRO A 196 7.86 2.88 -7.66
C PRO A 196 7.32 1.57 -8.22
N PHE A 197 8.12 0.77 -8.94
CA PHE A 197 7.65 -0.47 -9.56
C PHE A 197 7.54 -1.61 -8.55
N GLU A 198 8.47 -1.74 -7.60
CA GLU A 198 8.30 -2.66 -6.48
C GLU A 198 7.08 -2.34 -5.63
N ARG A 199 6.80 -1.05 -5.40
CA ARG A 199 5.60 -0.61 -4.69
C ARG A 199 4.34 -1.07 -5.40
N LEU A 200 4.28 -0.95 -6.73
CA LEU A 200 3.14 -1.40 -7.52
C LEU A 200 2.97 -2.92 -7.49
N ILE A 201 4.07 -3.69 -7.55
CA ILE A 201 4.03 -5.14 -7.39
C ILE A 201 3.49 -5.48 -6.00
N SER A 202 3.96 -4.81 -4.95
CA SER A 202 3.46 -5.02 -3.59
C SER A 202 1.98 -4.68 -3.46
N ALA A 203 1.51 -3.60 -4.09
CA ALA A 203 0.11 -3.21 -4.10
C ALA A 203 -0.74 -4.25 -4.82
N PHE A 204 -0.31 -4.71 -5.99
CA PHE A 204 -1.00 -5.71 -6.79
C PHE A 204 -1.13 -7.05 -6.05
N LYS A 205 -0.02 -7.55 -5.48
CA LYS A 205 -0.02 -8.78 -4.71
C LYS A 205 -0.95 -8.70 -3.51
N ASP A 206 -0.92 -7.58 -2.80
CA ASP A 206 -1.77 -7.38 -1.63
C ASP A 206 -3.25 -7.33 -2.00
N LYS A 207 -3.63 -6.51 -2.98
CA LYS A 207 -5.03 -6.20 -3.27
C LYS A 207 -5.73 -7.20 -4.19
N PHE A 208 -5.00 -7.79 -5.13
CA PHE A 208 -5.62 -8.62 -6.17
C PHE A 208 -5.21 -10.09 -6.12
N VAL A 209 -4.04 -10.42 -5.54
CA VAL A 209 -3.59 -11.82 -5.41
C VAL A 209 -3.98 -12.42 -4.06
N LYS A 210 -3.56 -11.78 -2.96
CA LYS A 210 -3.96 -12.21 -1.61
C LYS A 210 -5.44 -11.96 -1.35
N ASN A 211 -5.97 -10.88 -1.91
CA ASN A 211 -7.36 -10.44 -1.80
C ASN A 211 -7.89 -10.48 -0.35
N PRO A 212 -7.60 -9.47 0.47
CA PRO A 212 -7.97 -9.47 1.88
C PRO A 212 -9.49 -9.51 2.06
N ARG A 213 -9.94 -10.40 2.96
CA ARG A 213 -11.38 -10.64 3.23
C ARG A 213 -12.15 -9.36 3.58
N PHE A 214 -11.49 -8.38 4.20
CA PHE A 214 -12.11 -7.14 4.67
C PHE A 214 -12.08 -6.00 3.64
N GLU A 215 -11.60 -6.23 2.42
CA GLU A 215 -11.61 -5.24 1.34
C GLU A 215 -12.18 -5.85 0.03
N PRO A 216 -13.43 -6.35 0.05
CA PRO A 216 -14.01 -7.13 -1.06
C PRO A 216 -14.10 -6.36 -2.38
N TRP A 217 -14.18 -5.03 -2.34
CA TRP A 217 -14.30 -4.17 -3.52
C TRP A 217 -13.13 -4.31 -4.51
N TYR A 218 -11.93 -4.72 -4.07
CA TYR A 218 -10.83 -4.97 -5.00
C TYR A 218 -11.14 -6.14 -5.94
N LYS A 219 -11.72 -7.22 -5.42
CA LYS A 219 -12.12 -8.40 -6.20
C LYS A 219 -13.43 -8.20 -6.95
N HIS A 220 -14.40 -7.55 -6.33
CA HIS A 220 -15.78 -7.50 -6.86
C HIS A 220 -16.04 -6.31 -7.78
N ASP A 221 -15.32 -5.20 -7.61
CA ASP A 221 -15.59 -3.96 -8.37
C ASP A 221 -14.37 -3.52 -9.21
N ILE A 222 -13.22 -3.36 -8.56
CA ILE A 222 -12.03 -2.76 -9.20
C ILE A 222 -11.40 -3.71 -10.22
N ALA A 223 -11.09 -4.94 -9.82
CA ALA A 223 -10.51 -5.93 -10.73
C ALA A 223 -11.38 -6.17 -11.97
N PRO A 224 -12.70 -6.44 -11.86
CA PRO A 224 -13.56 -6.62 -13.03
C PRO A 224 -13.61 -5.40 -13.94
N ALA A 225 -13.61 -4.18 -13.39
CA ALA A 225 -13.58 -2.95 -14.18
C ALA A 225 -12.29 -2.82 -15.00
N ILE A 226 -11.14 -3.12 -14.38
CA ILE A 226 -9.84 -3.11 -15.07
C ILE A 226 -9.79 -4.21 -16.13
N ILE A 227 -10.16 -5.45 -15.79
CA ILE A 227 -10.15 -6.60 -16.71
C ILE A 227 -10.97 -6.31 -17.96
N ARG A 228 -12.22 -5.84 -17.78
CA ARG A 228 -13.16 -5.57 -18.87
C ARG A 228 -12.61 -4.58 -19.89
N LYS A 229 -11.77 -3.64 -19.44
CA LYS A 229 -11.25 -2.59 -20.30
C LYS A 229 -9.87 -2.89 -20.90
N TYR A 230 -8.99 -3.53 -20.14
CA TYR A 230 -7.56 -3.60 -20.49
C TYR A 230 -7.07 -4.98 -20.91
N ARG A 231 -7.88 -6.03 -20.73
CA ARG A 231 -7.52 -7.38 -21.16
C ARG A 231 -7.67 -7.51 -22.67
N LYS A 232 -6.56 -7.82 -23.36
CA LYS A 232 -6.53 -7.92 -24.83
C LYS A 232 -7.25 -9.15 -25.38
N SER A 233 -7.23 -10.28 -24.65
CA SER A 233 -7.88 -11.53 -25.07
C SER A 233 -8.93 -11.94 -24.04
N HIS A 234 -10.20 -11.85 -24.43
CA HIS A 234 -11.33 -12.44 -23.71
C HIS A 234 -11.69 -13.83 -24.24
N ARG A 235 -10.96 -14.34 -25.24
CA ARG A 235 -11.34 -15.55 -25.99
C ARG A 235 -10.98 -16.85 -25.28
N ASP A 236 -10.03 -16.83 -24.36
CA ASP A 236 -9.73 -17.96 -23.48
C ASP A 236 -10.57 -17.86 -22.20
N SER A 237 -11.54 -18.77 -22.06
CA SER A 237 -12.40 -18.87 -20.87
C SER A 237 -11.58 -19.08 -19.58
N ASN A 238 -10.47 -19.81 -19.67
CA ASN A 238 -9.53 -20.02 -18.56
C ASN A 238 -8.85 -18.70 -18.13
N LEU A 239 -8.48 -17.84 -19.08
CA LEU A 239 -7.93 -16.51 -18.80
C LEU A 239 -8.98 -15.56 -18.23
N ALA A 240 -10.23 -15.65 -18.68
CA ALA A 240 -11.34 -14.87 -18.13
C ALA A 240 -11.64 -15.21 -16.66
N ALA A 241 -11.46 -16.47 -16.25
CA ALA A 241 -11.70 -16.94 -14.88
C ALA A 241 -10.56 -16.65 -13.88
N SER A 242 -9.34 -16.34 -14.36
CA SER A 242 -8.11 -16.28 -13.55
C SER A 242 -7.86 -15.00 -12.74
N GLY A 243 -8.88 -14.16 -12.53
CA GLY A 243 -8.73 -12.89 -11.80
C GLY A 243 -7.95 -11.82 -12.59
N LEU A 244 -7.55 -10.72 -11.94
CA LEU A 244 -6.81 -9.62 -12.57
C LEU A 244 -5.34 -10.01 -12.76
N HIS A 245 -4.76 -9.76 -13.93
CA HIS A 245 -3.34 -9.99 -14.19
C HIS A 245 -2.52 -8.72 -13.99
N PHE A 246 -1.23 -8.86 -13.68
CA PHE A 246 -0.36 -7.71 -13.49
C PHE A 246 -0.24 -6.87 -14.77
N GLU A 247 -0.25 -7.50 -15.94
CA GLU A 247 -0.25 -6.78 -17.22
C GLU A 247 -1.49 -5.89 -17.41
N ASP A 248 -2.68 -6.36 -17.03
CA ASP A 248 -3.91 -5.56 -17.07
C ASP A 248 -3.79 -4.34 -16.14
N PHE A 249 -3.20 -4.54 -14.96
CA PHE A 249 -2.95 -3.48 -13.99
C PHE A 249 -1.94 -2.44 -14.52
N VAL A 250 -0.85 -2.88 -15.16
CA VAL A 250 0.12 -1.99 -15.81
C VAL A 250 -0.53 -1.15 -16.92
N ARG A 251 -1.37 -1.77 -17.77
CA ARG A 251 -2.11 -1.05 -18.82
C ARG A 251 -3.08 -0.02 -18.24
N TYR A 252 -3.81 -0.38 -17.19
CA TYR A 252 -4.69 0.55 -16.48
C TYR A 252 -3.93 1.76 -15.96
N LEU A 253 -2.83 1.55 -15.25
CA LEU A 253 -2.06 2.64 -14.67
C LEU A 253 -1.44 3.54 -15.75
N GLY A 254 -0.98 2.96 -16.86
CA GLY A 254 -0.42 3.69 -18.00
C GLY A 254 -1.45 4.44 -18.87
N ASP A 255 -2.74 4.17 -18.75
CA ASP A 255 -3.81 4.85 -19.50
C ASP A 255 -4.34 6.08 -18.73
N THR A 256 -3.80 7.27 -19.04
CA THR A 256 -4.14 8.49 -18.30
C THR A 256 -5.61 8.87 -18.32
N GLU A 257 -6.29 8.80 -19.46
CA GLU A 257 -7.69 9.20 -19.56
C GLU A 257 -8.61 8.16 -18.93
N GLY A 258 -8.35 6.88 -19.21
CA GLY A 258 -9.11 5.79 -18.66
C GLY A 258 -9.05 5.69 -17.15
N ARG A 259 -7.84 5.81 -16.62
CA ARG A 259 -7.59 5.78 -15.20
C ARG A 259 -8.30 6.92 -14.48
N ARG A 260 -8.25 8.16 -14.98
CA ARG A 260 -8.94 9.32 -14.35
C ARG A 260 -10.44 9.11 -14.12
N ARG A 261 -11.10 8.28 -14.93
CA ARG A 261 -12.52 7.92 -14.70
C ARG A 261 -12.66 6.93 -13.55
N MET A 262 -11.85 5.87 -13.52
CA MET A 262 -11.88 4.87 -12.46
C MET A 262 -11.39 5.43 -11.11
N ASP A 263 -10.38 6.28 -11.10
CA ASP A 263 -9.87 6.92 -9.88
C ASP A 263 -10.97 7.74 -9.20
N ARG A 264 -11.80 8.44 -9.97
CA ARG A 264 -12.98 9.16 -9.46
C ARG A 264 -14.07 8.22 -8.95
N GLN A 265 -14.22 7.05 -9.57
CA GLN A 265 -15.23 6.06 -9.17
C GLN A 265 -14.84 5.35 -7.86
N PHE A 266 -13.57 4.99 -7.71
CA PHE A 266 -13.09 4.17 -6.58
C PHE A 266 -12.51 5.00 -5.43
N GLY A 267 -12.25 6.29 -5.64
CA GLY A 267 -11.88 7.25 -4.60
C GLY A 267 -10.72 6.77 -3.73
N GLU A 268 -10.95 6.71 -2.43
CA GLU A 268 -9.94 6.35 -1.43
C GLU A 268 -9.35 4.94 -1.61
N HIS A 269 -10.02 4.04 -2.33
CA HIS A 269 -9.51 2.68 -2.55
C HIS A 269 -8.31 2.62 -3.52
N ILE A 270 -8.03 3.70 -4.27
CA ILE A 270 -6.90 3.72 -5.21
C ILE A 270 -5.56 4.11 -4.57
N ILE A 271 -5.54 4.53 -3.31
CA ILE A 271 -4.37 5.11 -2.63
C ILE A 271 -3.11 4.24 -2.73
N HIS A 272 -3.26 2.93 -2.92
CA HIS A 272 -2.16 1.97 -2.94
C HIS A 272 -1.23 2.10 -4.16
N TRP A 273 -1.69 2.76 -5.23
CA TRP A 273 -0.92 2.99 -6.46
C TRP A 273 -0.95 4.47 -6.89
N VAL A 274 -1.32 5.40 -6.01
CA VAL A 274 -1.19 6.84 -6.26
C VAL A 274 0.28 7.26 -6.16
N THR A 275 0.72 8.27 -6.90
CA THR A 275 2.12 8.76 -6.82
C THR A 275 2.41 9.39 -5.45
N TYR A 276 3.67 9.45 -5.04
CA TYR A 276 4.02 10.11 -3.78
C TYR A 276 3.77 11.61 -3.82
N ALA A 277 3.93 12.23 -4.99
CA ALA A 277 3.55 13.61 -5.22
C ALA A 277 2.06 13.83 -4.87
N GLU A 278 1.16 13.02 -5.43
CA GLU A 278 -0.29 13.10 -5.18
C GLU A 278 -0.70 12.70 -3.74
N LEU A 279 0.07 11.85 -3.05
CA LEU A 279 -0.21 11.44 -1.66
C LEU A 279 0.23 12.48 -0.63
N CYS A 280 1.43 13.05 -0.80
CA CYS A 280 2.13 13.78 0.25
C CYS A 280 2.62 15.18 -0.15
N ALA A 281 2.48 15.59 -1.42
CA ALA A 281 2.87 16.91 -1.91
C ALA A 281 4.27 17.39 -1.42
N PRO A 282 5.35 16.61 -1.62
CA PRO A 282 6.66 16.87 -1.01
C PRO A 282 7.36 18.13 -1.52
N CYS A 283 6.95 18.68 -2.67
CA CYS A 283 7.40 19.99 -3.14
C CYS A 283 6.61 21.18 -2.55
N LYS A 284 5.57 20.92 -1.75
CA LYS A 284 4.76 21.94 -1.05
C LYS A 284 4.82 21.82 0.46
N ILE A 285 5.13 20.63 0.99
CA ILE A 285 5.26 20.37 2.42
C ILE A 285 6.73 20.05 2.70
N HIS A 286 7.33 20.79 3.64
CA HIS A 286 8.72 20.56 4.04
C HIS A 286 8.80 19.40 5.04
N TYR A 287 9.28 18.25 4.57
CA TYR A 287 9.51 17.06 5.38
C TYR A 287 10.91 17.10 6.02
N ASN A 288 10.98 16.73 7.29
CA ASN A 288 12.23 16.62 8.02
C ASN A 288 13.00 15.35 7.61
N VAL A 289 12.30 14.23 7.40
CA VAL A 289 12.90 12.97 6.94
C VAL A 289 12.07 12.32 5.85
N VAL A 290 12.74 11.89 4.78
CA VAL A 290 12.21 10.99 3.76
C VAL A 290 12.95 9.66 3.85
N GLY A 291 12.33 8.67 4.48
CA GLY A 291 12.91 7.34 4.62
C GLY A 291 12.68 6.48 3.38
N HIS A 292 13.53 5.50 3.14
CA HIS A 292 13.36 4.52 2.07
C HIS A 292 13.05 3.16 2.65
N HIS A 293 12.12 2.44 2.04
CA HIS A 293 11.76 1.10 2.46
C HIS A 293 12.94 0.14 2.37
N GLU A 294 13.83 0.36 1.40
CA GLU A 294 15.06 -0.38 1.15
C GLU A 294 16.07 -0.25 2.28
N THR A 295 16.02 0.84 3.04
CA THR A 295 16.90 1.15 4.17
C THR A 295 16.12 1.35 5.47
N LEU A 296 14.92 0.77 5.56
CA LEU A 296 14.00 1.01 6.67
C LEU A 296 14.58 0.59 8.04
N GLU A 297 15.47 -0.39 8.05
CA GLU A 297 16.21 -0.85 9.23
C GLU A 297 17.06 0.26 9.86
N GLN A 298 17.61 1.17 9.04
CA GLN A 298 18.38 2.32 9.49
C GLN A 298 17.50 3.58 9.60
N ASP A 299 16.55 3.76 8.68
CA ASP A 299 15.67 4.93 8.68
C ASP A 299 14.74 4.98 9.89
N ALA A 300 14.17 3.85 10.30
CA ALA A 300 13.23 3.82 11.42
C ALA A 300 13.84 4.31 12.75
N PRO A 301 14.96 3.75 13.26
CA PRO A 301 15.58 4.26 14.49
C PRO A 301 16.07 5.71 14.35
N HIS A 302 16.55 6.11 13.18
CA HIS A 302 16.94 7.51 12.94
C HIS A 302 15.74 8.46 13.03
N ILE A 303 14.61 8.13 12.41
CA ILE A 303 13.38 8.93 12.45
C ILE A 303 12.90 9.10 13.90
N LEU A 304 12.87 8.01 14.68
CA LEU A 304 12.44 8.06 16.07
C LEU A 304 13.35 8.98 16.91
N LYS A 305 14.67 8.89 16.70
CA LYS A 305 15.65 9.74 17.39
C LYS A 305 15.54 11.21 16.96
N ALA A 306 15.42 11.48 15.66
CA ALA A 306 15.28 12.83 15.13
C ALA A 306 13.96 13.50 15.59
N ALA A 307 12.92 12.71 15.85
CA ALA A 307 11.66 13.16 16.43
C ALA A 307 11.68 13.25 17.96
N GLY A 308 12.76 12.80 18.64
CA GLY A 308 12.89 12.84 20.10
C GLY A 308 12.00 11.84 20.84
N ILE A 309 11.63 10.72 20.19
CA ILE A 309 10.70 9.70 20.72
C ILE A 309 11.31 8.29 20.78
N ASP A 310 12.61 8.15 20.54
CA ASP A 310 13.33 6.87 20.54
C ASP A 310 13.35 6.17 21.90
N GLN A 311 13.15 6.91 22.99
CA GLN A 311 13.01 6.37 24.34
C GLN A 311 11.58 5.96 24.71
N LEU A 312 10.58 6.33 23.89
CA LEU A 312 9.16 6.13 24.18
C LEU A 312 8.56 4.95 23.42
N VAL A 313 9.07 4.66 22.24
CA VAL A 313 8.55 3.62 21.34
C VAL A 313 9.66 3.12 20.44
N SER A 314 9.58 1.86 20.03
CA SER A 314 10.45 1.27 19.01
C SER A 314 9.65 0.91 17.77
N TYR A 315 10.30 0.96 16.60
CA TYR A 315 9.75 0.37 15.39
C TYR A 315 9.82 -1.15 15.52
N PRO A 316 8.77 -1.91 15.15
CA PRO A 316 8.77 -3.36 15.29
C PRO A 316 9.89 -4.00 14.47
N THR A 317 10.35 -5.16 14.92
CA THR A 317 11.42 -5.89 14.23
C THR A 317 11.03 -6.18 12.78
N ILE A 318 11.92 -5.80 11.86
CA ILE A 318 11.72 -6.00 10.43
C ILE A 318 12.18 -7.43 10.07
N PRO A 319 11.31 -8.27 9.51
CA PRO A 319 11.72 -9.60 9.08
C PRO A 319 12.76 -9.54 7.95
N PRO A 320 13.78 -10.43 7.96
CA PRO A 320 14.83 -10.44 6.95
C PRO A 320 14.29 -10.53 5.51
N GLY A 321 14.88 -9.74 4.61
CA GLY A 321 14.60 -9.82 3.17
C GLY A 321 13.31 -9.12 2.70
N ILE A 322 12.55 -8.47 3.60
CA ILE A 322 11.34 -7.74 3.23
C ILE A 322 11.65 -6.37 2.62
N THR A 323 12.65 -5.69 3.15
CA THR A 323 12.99 -4.28 2.85
C THR A 323 13.77 -4.11 1.55
N ARG A 324 14.69 -5.04 1.25
CA ARG A 324 15.63 -4.93 0.12
C ARG A 324 14.94 -4.90 -1.26
N TYR A 325 15.47 -4.06 -2.15
CA TYR A 325 15.10 -4.06 -3.55
C TYR A 325 15.44 -5.40 -4.21
N ASN A 326 14.51 -5.95 -4.99
CA ASN A 326 14.68 -7.22 -5.68
C ASN A 326 14.42 -7.05 -7.18
N ARG A 327 15.50 -6.84 -7.94
CA ARG A 327 15.47 -6.68 -9.40
C ARG A 327 14.84 -7.89 -10.10
N THR A 328 15.23 -9.11 -9.73
CA THR A 328 14.72 -10.34 -10.36
C THR A 328 13.20 -10.47 -10.23
N LYS A 329 12.65 -10.07 -9.09
CA LYS A 329 11.19 -9.99 -8.88
C LYS A 329 10.56 -8.97 -9.83
N VAL A 330 11.17 -7.80 -10.01
CA VAL A 330 10.67 -6.78 -10.95
C VAL A 330 10.70 -7.32 -12.39
N GLU A 331 11.84 -7.86 -12.84
CA GLU A 331 11.98 -8.48 -14.17
C GLU A 331 10.94 -9.57 -14.41
N HIS A 332 10.70 -10.44 -13.43
CA HIS A 332 9.71 -11.49 -13.53
C HIS A 332 8.29 -10.95 -13.71
N TYR A 333 7.86 -9.98 -12.89
CA TYR A 333 6.50 -9.41 -12.99
C TYR A 333 6.28 -8.64 -14.29
N PHE A 334 7.31 -7.99 -14.83
CA PHE A 334 7.23 -7.25 -16.08
C PHE A 334 7.52 -8.09 -17.34
N SER A 335 7.89 -9.36 -17.17
CA SER A 335 8.14 -10.29 -18.26
C SER A 335 6.90 -10.43 -19.16
N GLY A 336 7.11 -10.33 -20.48
CA GLY A 336 6.03 -10.43 -21.48
C GLY A 336 5.18 -9.16 -21.65
N ILE A 337 5.32 -8.15 -20.78
CA ILE A 337 4.61 -6.87 -20.94
C ILE A 337 5.27 -6.04 -22.03
N SER A 338 4.48 -5.47 -22.93
CA SER A 338 5.04 -4.67 -24.04
C SER A 338 5.79 -3.43 -23.55
N LYS A 339 6.96 -3.14 -24.14
CA LYS A 339 7.76 -1.94 -23.83
C LYS A 339 6.94 -0.64 -23.89
N ARG A 340 5.95 -0.57 -24.78
CA ARG A 340 5.02 0.57 -24.87
C ARG A 340 4.22 0.76 -23.58
N ASP A 341 3.67 -0.32 -23.03
CA ASP A 341 2.86 -0.26 -21.82
C ASP A 341 3.76 0.05 -20.59
N ILE A 342 4.98 -0.49 -20.54
CA ILE A 342 5.98 -0.16 -19.51
C ILE A 342 6.40 1.31 -19.59
N ARG A 343 6.67 1.86 -20.78
CA ARG A 343 7.00 3.29 -20.96
C ARG A 343 5.89 4.20 -20.47
N ARG A 344 4.64 3.89 -20.79
CA ARG A 344 3.46 4.65 -20.31
C ARG A 344 3.34 4.61 -18.79
N LEU A 345 3.60 3.44 -18.19
CA LEU A 345 3.66 3.31 -16.74
C LEU A 345 4.79 4.18 -16.15
N TYR A 346 5.99 4.10 -16.72
CA TYR A 346 7.12 4.91 -16.27
C TYR A 346 6.81 6.40 -16.34
N THR A 347 6.24 6.89 -17.45
CA THR A 347 5.83 8.31 -17.58
C THR A 347 4.89 8.76 -16.45
N ARG A 348 4.00 7.88 -15.96
CA ARG A 348 3.13 8.19 -14.82
C ARG A 348 3.90 8.36 -13.51
N TYR A 349 4.88 7.50 -13.24
CA TYR A 349 5.64 7.51 -11.97
C TYR A 349 6.99 8.21 -12.08
N GLN A 350 7.29 8.83 -13.23
CA GLN A 350 8.58 9.47 -13.50
C GLN A 350 8.94 10.49 -12.40
N GLY A 351 7.96 11.28 -11.94
CA GLY A 351 8.16 12.20 -10.82
C GLY A 351 8.66 11.51 -9.55
N ASP A 352 8.10 10.35 -9.18
CA ASP A 352 8.51 9.57 -8.01
C ASP A 352 9.96 9.04 -8.17
N PHE A 353 10.36 8.61 -9.37
CA PHE A 353 11.75 8.19 -9.61
C PHE A 353 12.73 9.34 -9.37
N HIS A 354 12.42 10.54 -9.87
CA HIS A 354 13.30 11.70 -9.73
C HIS A 354 13.32 12.22 -8.29
N LEU A 355 12.15 12.42 -7.68
CA LEU A 355 12.01 13.02 -6.34
C LEU A 355 12.82 12.28 -5.27
N PHE A 356 12.96 10.97 -5.43
CA PHE A 356 13.57 10.09 -4.42
C PHE A 356 14.82 9.38 -4.92
N GLY A 357 15.38 9.78 -6.06
CA GLY A 357 16.67 9.25 -6.54
C GLY A 357 16.66 7.76 -6.87
N TYR A 358 15.51 7.22 -7.29
CA TYR A 358 15.47 5.85 -7.81
C TYR A 358 16.00 5.83 -9.25
N PRO A 359 16.83 4.85 -9.61
CA PRO A 359 17.32 4.73 -10.99
C PRO A 359 16.16 4.43 -11.93
N SER A 360 16.22 4.98 -13.15
CA SER A 360 15.29 4.62 -14.22
C SER A 360 15.34 3.12 -14.48
N PRO A 361 14.19 2.45 -14.72
CA PRO A 361 14.14 1.01 -14.91
C PRO A 361 14.54 0.61 -16.34
N ASP A 362 15.70 1.07 -16.81
CA ASP A 362 16.13 0.94 -18.20
C ASP A 362 16.27 -0.52 -18.65
N PHE A 363 16.57 -1.42 -17.72
CA PHE A 363 16.59 -2.87 -17.95
C PHE A 363 15.23 -3.46 -18.40
N LEU A 364 14.12 -2.75 -18.18
CA LEU A 364 12.79 -3.10 -18.72
C LEU A 364 12.45 -2.37 -20.02
N LEU A 365 13.17 -1.29 -20.34
CA LEU A 365 12.86 -0.36 -21.43
C LEU A 365 13.75 -0.55 -22.66
N ASN A 366 14.95 -1.12 -22.46
CA ASN A 366 15.98 -1.38 -23.47
C ASN A 366 15.63 -2.56 -24.35
#